data_AF-A0A242KDM6-F1
#
_entry.id   AF-A0A242KDM6-F1
#
_cell.length_a   1.000
_cell.length_b   1.000
_cell.length_c   1.000
_cell.angle_alpha   90.00
_cell.angle_beta   90.00
_cell.angle_gamma   90.00
#
_symmetry.space_group_name_H-M   'P 1'
#
loop_
_entity.id
_entity.type
_entity.pdbx_description
1 polymer ?
#
loop_
_entity_poly.entity_id
_entity_poly.type
_entity_poly.pdbx_seq_one_letter_code
_entity_poly.pdbx_strand_id
1 'polypeptide(L)' 'MIKSFRGGLDLHHDDVLQLRGIDAYKEVEAIHPKKVYIPVQQHIGDASEVIVTVGEKVAIGQTIATTGDGLGAHIHASVS' A
#
# COMPACT_ATOMS: atom_id res chain seq x y z
N MET A 1 32.16 -7.86 22.50
CA MET A 1 31.17 -8.60 21.69
C MET A 1 29.80 -8.06 22.04
N ILE A 2 29.18 -7.26 21.17
CA ILE A 2 27.86 -6.66 21.43
C ILE A 2 26.81 -7.74 21.23
N LYS A 3 26.16 -8.20 22.31
CA LYS A 3 24.99 -9.06 22.22
C LYS A 3 23.82 -8.19 21.77
N SER A 4 23.35 -8.34 20.53
CA SER A 4 22.10 -7.70 20.11
C SER A 4 20.93 -8.52 20.62
N PHE A 5 20.08 -7.90 21.43
CA PHE A 5 18.80 -8.47 21.81
C PHE A 5 17.82 -8.20 20.67
N ARG A 6 17.39 -9.25 19.96
CA ARG A 6 16.30 -9.18 18.98
C ARG A 6 15.00 -9.49 19.71
N GLY A 7 14.55 -8.55 20.53
CA GLY A 7 13.23 -8.64 21.16
C GLY A 7 12.16 -8.49 20.09
N GLY A 8 11.56 -9.61 19.68
CA GLY A 8 10.41 -9.65 18.79
C GLY A 8 9.22 -10.29 19.51
N LEU A 9 8.02 -9.91 19.13
CA LEU A 9 6.80 -10.63 19.50
C LEU A 9 6.77 -11.93 18.69
N ASP A 10 6.78 -13.07 19.38
CA ASP A 10 6.62 -14.36 18.72
C ASP A 10 5.16 -14.53 18.29
N LEU A 11 4.91 -14.23 17.02
CA LEU A 11 3.61 -14.36 16.39
C LEU A 11 3.41 -15.75 15.74
N HIS A 12 4.31 -16.71 15.91
CA HIS A 12 4.17 -18.04 15.28
C HIS A 12 2.90 -18.81 15.67
N HIS A 13 2.24 -18.37 16.76
CA HIS A 13 0.97 -18.91 17.24
C HIS A 13 -0.26 -18.17 16.69
N ASP A 14 -0.07 -17.14 15.86
CA ASP A 14 -1.16 -16.36 15.28
C ASP A 14 -1.65 -17.02 13.99
N ASP A 15 -2.95 -17.33 13.91
CA ASP A 15 -3.55 -18.05 12.79
C ASP A 15 -3.36 -17.30 11.45
N VAL A 16 -3.26 -15.96 11.49
CA VAL A 16 -2.97 -15.15 10.29
C VAL A 16 -1.58 -15.39 9.71
N LEU A 17 -0.62 -15.92 10.48
CA LEU A 17 0.70 -16.28 9.97
C LEU A 17 0.75 -17.67 9.32
N GLN A 18 -0.32 -18.46 9.45
CA GLN A 18 -0.48 -19.72 8.70
C GLN A 18 -0.68 -19.49 7.19
N LEU A 19 -0.86 -18.23 6.74
CA LEU A 19 -0.77 -17.84 5.33
C LEU A 19 0.66 -17.96 4.76
N ARG A 20 1.67 -18.33 5.56
CA ARG A 20 2.98 -18.75 5.04
C ARG A 20 2.86 -20.11 4.35
N GLY A 21 2.81 -20.10 3.02
CA GLY A 21 2.73 -21.31 2.20
C GLY A 21 1.43 -21.44 1.43
N ILE A 22 0.97 -20.36 0.81
CA ILE A 22 -0.19 -20.42 -0.10
C ILE A 22 0.23 -21.23 -1.33
N ASP A 23 0.05 -22.55 -1.29
CA ASP A 23 0.41 -23.45 -2.39
C ASP A 23 -0.40 -23.15 -3.67
N ALA A 24 -1.63 -22.65 -3.48
CA ALA A 24 -2.55 -22.27 -4.54
C ALA A 24 -2.50 -20.76 -4.87
N TYR A 25 -1.38 -20.05 -4.64
CA TYR A 25 -1.26 -18.61 -4.95
C TYR A 25 -1.55 -18.23 -6.42
N LYS A 26 -1.61 -19.22 -7.31
CA LYS A 26 -1.98 -19.05 -8.72
C LYS A 26 -3.49 -19.19 -8.96
N GLU A 27 -4.23 -19.81 -8.05
CA GLU A 27 -5.68 -19.95 -8.08
C GLU A 27 -6.33 -18.77 -7.35
N VAL A 28 -6.16 -17.58 -7.92
CA VAL A 28 -6.69 -16.33 -7.35
C VAL A 28 -7.89 -15.85 -8.15
N GLU A 29 -8.96 -15.48 -7.44
CA GLU A 29 -10.09 -14.78 -8.03
C GLU A 29 -9.73 -13.30 -8.22
N ALA A 30 -9.98 -12.77 -9.42
CA ALA A 30 -9.79 -11.35 -9.69
C ALA A 30 -10.96 -10.56 -9.08
N ILE A 31 -10.64 -9.69 -8.12
CA ILE A 31 -11.63 -8.74 -7.56
C ILE A 31 -11.56 -7.39 -8.27
N HIS A 32 -12.72 -6.82 -8.56
CA HIS A 32 -12.87 -5.50 -9.18
C HIS A 32 -13.64 -4.56 -8.24
N PRO A 33 -12.96 -3.91 -7.28
CA PRO A 33 -13.62 -3.05 -6.32
C PRO A 33 -14.26 -1.84 -6.99
N LYS A 34 -15.51 -1.52 -6.63
CA LYS A 34 -16.25 -0.36 -7.15
C LYS A 34 -15.78 0.98 -6.60
N LYS A 35 -15.13 0.96 -5.43
CA LYS A 35 -14.62 2.14 -4.73
C LYS A 35 -13.43 1.74 -3.89
N VAL A 36 -12.44 2.62 -3.84
CA VAL A 36 -11.25 2.49 -3.00
C VAL A 36 -11.03 3.78 -2.22
N TYR A 37 -10.30 3.67 -1.12
CA TYR A 37 -9.77 4.81 -0.37
C TYR A 37 -8.26 4.69 -0.42
N ILE A 38 -7.60 5.73 -0.93
CA ILE A 38 -6.16 5.75 -1.10
C ILE A 38 -5.61 6.83 -0.15
N PRO A 39 -4.97 6.45 0.97
CA PRO A 39 -4.31 7.41 1.85
C PRO A 39 -3.24 8.17 1.07
N VAL A 40 -3.13 9.48 1.28
CA VAL A 40 -2.06 10.29 0.65
C VAL A 40 -0.72 10.19 1.38
N GLN A 41 -0.75 9.77 2.66
CA GLN A 41 0.44 9.42 3.44
C GLN A 41 0.60 7.90 3.46
N GLN A 42 1.41 7.36 2.54
CA GLN A 42 1.74 5.92 2.48
C GLN A 42 3.24 5.66 2.66
N HIS A 43 4.05 6.63 2.24
CA HIS A 43 5.50 6.53 2.21
C HIS A 43 6.11 7.36 3.34
N ILE A 44 7.41 7.15 3.59
CA ILE A 44 8.21 8.00 4.48
C ILE A 44 8.40 9.37 3.80
N GLY A 45 8.34 10.43 4.60
CA GLY A 45 8.42 11.81 4.14
C GLY A 45 7.10 12.54 4.28
N ASP A 46 6.98 13.70 3.65
CA ASP A 46 5.78 14.53 3.71
C ASP A 46 4.60 13.87 2.98
N ALA A 47 3.37 14.25 3.35
CA ALA A 47 2.17 13.77 2.69
C ALA A 47 2.15 14.26 1.24
N SER A 48 1.78 13.38 0.30
CA SER A 48 1.61 13.81 -1.09
C SER A 48 0.42 14.77 -1.24
N GLU A 49 0.62 15.82 -2.03
CA GLU A 49 -0.40 16.81 -2.36
C GLU A 49 -1.32 16.28 -3.46
N VAL A 50 -2.63 16.32 -3.23
CA VAL A 50 -3.64 15.87 -4.21
C VAL A 50 -3.66 16.81 -5.41
N ILE A 51 -3.53 16.25 -6.62
CA ILE A 51 -3.47 17.02 -7.88
C ILE A 51 -4.71 16.87 -8.76
N VAL A 52 -5.68 16.07 -8.33
CA VAL A 52 -6.97 15.87 -9.01
C VAL A 52 -8.11 16.50 -8.21
N THR A 53 -9.24 16.73 -8.87
CA THR A 53 -10.40 17.39 -8.27
C THR A 53 -11.55 16.42 -8.00
N VAL A 54 -12.46 16.79 -7.09
CA VAL A 54 -13.65 15.99 -6.81
C VAL A 54 -14.52 15.89 -8.07
N GLY A 55 -14.84 14.65 -8.48
CA GLY A 55 -15.64 14.37 -9.68
C GLY A 55 -14.81 14.18 -10.95
N GLU A 56 -13.49 14.39 -10.88
CA GLU A 56 -12.57 14.11 -11.98
C GLU A 56 -12.50 12.61 -12.26
N LYS A 57 -12.52 12.25 -13.55
CA LYS A 57 -12.31 10.87 -14.00
C LYS A 57 -10.82 10.64 -14.18
N VAL A 58 -10.32 9.55 -13.62
CA VAL A 58 -8.90 9.19 -13.68
C VAL A 58 -8.73 7.80 -14.29
N ALA A 59 -7.63 7.58 -15.00
CA ALA A 59 -7.28 6.25 -15.50
C ALA A 59 -6.55 5.43 -14.42
N ILE A 60 -6.65 4.10 -14.49
CA ILE A 60 -5.82 3.23 -13.65
C ILE A 60 -4.33 3.53 -13.91
N GLY A 61 -3.56 3.68 -12.84
CA GLY A 61 -2.15 4.06 -12.90
C GLY A 61 -1.88 5.55 -13.11
N GLN A 62 -2.91 6.40 -13.25
CA GLN A 62 -2.73 7.85 -13.31
C GLN A 62 -2.26 8.41 -11.96
N THR A 63 -1.30 9.34 -11.96
CA THR A 63 -0.90 10.08 -10.74
C THR A 63 -2.04 10.96 -10.25
N ILE A 64 -2.42 10.80 -8.98
CA ILE A 64 -3.50 11.55 -8.31
C ILE A 64 -3.02 12.40 -7.13
N ALA A 65 -1.81 12.13 -6.61
CA ALA A 65 -1.13 13.00 -5.67
C ALA A 65 0.38 13.01 -5.93
N THR A 66 1.03 14.16 -5.77
CA THR A 66 2.46 14.37 -6.01
C THR A 66 3.21 14.71 -4.73
N THR A 67 4.49 14.37 -4.65
CA THR A 67 5.36 14.76 -3.52
C THR A 67 6.19 16.02 -3.87
N GLY A 68 6.03 16.56 -5.09
CA GLY A 68 6.88 17.62 -5.60
C GLY A 68 8.35 17.21 -5.57
N ASP A 69 9.20 18.11 -5.08
CA ASP A 69 10.64 17.89 -4.95
C ASP A 69 11.06 17.32 -3.58
N GLY A 70 10.09 17.02 -2.71
CA GLY A 70 10.32 16.50 -1.36
C GLY A 70 10.64 15.00 -1.33
N LEU A 71 11.04 14.50 -0.15
CA LEU A 71 11.19 13.07 0.07
C LEU A 71 9.81 12.40 0.10
N GLY A 72 9.61 11.38 -0.73
CA GLY A 72 8.41 10.55 -0.74
C GLY A 72 8.17 9.93 -2.12
N ALA A 73 6.94 9.54 -2.41
CA ALA A 73 6.57 8.98 -3.71
C ALA A 73 5.16 9.38 -4.15
N HIS A 74 4.98 9.54 -5.45
CA HIS A 74 3.69 9.83 -6.07
C HIS A 74 2.66 8.73 -5.78
N ILE A 75 1.40 9.15 -5.64
CA ILE A 75 0.27 8.25 -5.42
C ILE A 75 -0.52 8.13 -6.72
N HIS A 76 -0.88 6.91 -7.09
CA HIS A 76 -1.57 6.61 -8.34
C HIS A 76 -2.95 5.99 -8.10
N ALA A 77 -3.87 6.19 -9.04
CA ALA A 77 -5.19 5.58 -9.00
C ALA A 77 -5.10 4.05 -9.19
N SER A 78 -5.69 3.29 -8.26
CA SER A 78 -5.71 1.82 -8.32
C SER A 78 -6.91 1.24 -9.09
N VAL A 79 -7.89 2.08 -9.42
CA VAL A 79 -9.09 1.77 -10.21
C VAL A 79 -9.46 2.97 -11.09
N SER A 80 -10.26 2.75 -12.14
CA SER A 80 -10.80 3.78 -13.05
C SER A 80 -12.32 3.89 -12.97
#